data_AF-E3DPR7-F1
#
_entry.id   AF-E3DPR7-F1
#
_cell.length_a   1.000
_cell.length_b   1.000
_cell.length_c   1.000
_cell.angle_alpha   90.00
_cell.angle_beta   90.00
_cell.angle_gamma   90.00
#
_symmetry.space_group_name_H-M   'P 1'
#
loop_
_entity.id
_entity.type
_entity.pdbx_description
1 polymer ?
#
loop_
_entity_poly.entity_id
_entity_poly.type
_entity_poly.pdbx_seq_one_letter_code
_entity_poly.pdbx_strand_id
1 'polypeptide(L)'
;MDFKKIKNKKTKFLILFMLCLFILPITVNAKEARVVFNHLDGIGDDYGPGNYYYPRNHIFQNQGNLFDLKSLTILEKEKEYQFCFDFVKLTDPWGAKYGFSLPLIEIYLDNQAKGSNKLFHKGANISFSQDFYWNKFIKISGWWVRVFNPDSKKENILNINDLSFANPNKIENMNLIKKGNSIYLSLAKKDLGSLKNSKIVVLVGSFDPFGYDHFRSLSKNKDYWKIYSKNQTKIDQAPRVLDILVPRAQSQKEVLKGEMPEVPYLRVSAQVSKPQPTLVDYLMPVNKLSIIILLFYLVAIYIIIYKFKYENKNKN
;
A
#
# COMPACT_ATOMS: atom_id res chain seq x y z
N MET A 1 -25.76 36.23 24.11
CA MET A 1 -25.58 37.70 24.09
C MET A 1 -26.44 38.24 22.95
N ASP A 2 -27.45 39.05 23.26
CA ASP A 2 -28.52 39.42 22.32
C ASP A 2 -28.02 40.50 21.33
N PHE A 3 -27.63 40.09 20.11
CA PHE A 3 -27.03 40.96 19.09
C PHE A 3 -27.92 42.14 18.68
N LYS A 4 -29.23 42.10 18.98
CA LYS A 4 -30.16 43.20 18.70
C LYS A 4 -29.92 44.46 19.54
N LYS A 5 -29.33 44.37 20.74
CA LYS A 5 -29.11 45.53 21.63
C LYS A 5 -27.87 46.38 21.30
N ILE A 6 -27.01 45.95 20.37
CA ILE A 6 -25.79 46.70 19.99
C ILE A 6 -26.16 47.71 18.89
N LYS A 7 -26.34 48.99 19.26
CA LYS A 7 -26.73 50.09 18.34
C LYS A 7 -25.63 50.47 17.34
N ASN A 8 -24.36 50.25 17.67
CA ASN A 8 -23.24 50.70 16.85
C ASN A 8 -22.83 49.63 15.82
N LYS A 9 -23.01 49.98 14.53
CA LYS A 9 -22.72 49.12 13.38
C LYS A 9 -21.25 48.69 13.31
N LYS A 10 -20.31 49.55 13.73
CA LYS A 10 -18.88 49.23 13.82
C LYS A 10 -18.59 48.17 14.88
N THR A 11 -19.28 48.24 16.02
CA THR A 11 -19.09 47.30 17.14
C THR A 11 -19.64 45.91 16.80
N LYS A 12 -20.77 45.83 16.08
CA LYS A 12 -21.28 44.56 15.54
C LYS A 12 -20.31 43.92 14.55
N PHE A 13 -19.74 44.72 13.65
CA PHE A 13 -18.78 44.25 12.67
C PHE A 13 -17.49 43.75 13.34
N LEU A 14 -17.00 44.46 14.36
CA LEU A 14 -15.84 44.05 15.14
C LEU A 14 -16.07 42.74 15.92
N ILE A 15 -17.26 42.56 16.52
CA ILE A 15 -17.62 41.33 17.24
C ILE A 15 -17.79 40.16 16.27
N LEU A 16 -18.38 40.37 15.09
CA LEU A 16 -18.50 39.36 14.05
C LEU A 16 -17.13 38.95 13.51
N PHE A 17 -16.24 39.92 13.28
CA PHE A 17 -14.86 39.69 12.87
C PHE A 17 -14.07 38.93 13.94
N MET A 18 -14.27 39.26 15.22
CA MET A 18 -13.71 38.54 16.37
C MET A 18 -14.23 37.10 16.49
N LEU A 19 -15.53 36.88 16.26
CA LEU A 19 -16.13 35.54 16.25
C LEU A 19 -15.57 34.71 15.09
N CYS A 20 -15.38 35.31 13.90
CA CYS A 20 -14.76 34.64 12.75
C CYS A 20 -13.28 34.29 13.00
N LEU A 21 -12.55 35.10 13.78
CA LEU A 21 -11.18 34.80 14.23
C LEU A 21 -11.10 33.69 15.29
N PHE A 22 -12.17 33.48 16.07
CA PHE A 22 -12.28 32.41 17.07
C PHE A 22 -12.82 31.08 16.53
N ILE A 23 -13.34 31.07 15.29
CA ILE A 23 -13.55 29.82 14.53
C ILE A 23 -12.17 29.43 13.97
N LEU A 24 -11.30 29.01 14.88
CA LEU A 24 -9.98 28.43 14.60
C LEU A 24 -10.09 27.31 13.57
N PRO A 25 -9.01 27.07 12.80
CA PRO A 25 -8.97 25.97 11.86
C PRO A 25 -9.22 24.69 12.64
N ILE A 26 -10.27 23.98 12.27
CA ILE A 26 -10.42 22.58 12.63
C ILE A 26 -9.14 21.95 12.07
N THR A 27 -8.17 21.65 12.93
CA THR A 27 -7.07 20.78 12.57
C THR A 27 -7.71 19.43 12.31
N VAL A 28 -8.10 19.21 11.05
CA VAL A 28 -8.46 17.89 10.56
C VAL A 28 -7.19 17.08 10.76
N ASN A 29 -7.16 16.32 11.85
CA ASN A 29 -6.11 15.37 12.11
C ASN A 29 -6.32 14.22 11.12
N ALA A 30 -5.95 14.45 9.85
CA ALA A 30 -5.85 13.39 8.88
C ALA A 30 -4.88 12.39 9.49
N LYS A 31 -5.34 11.15 9.73
CA LYS A 31 -4.46 10.05 10.17
C LYS A 31 -3.22 10.09 9.27
N GLU A 32 -2.09 10.55 9.80
CA GLU A 32 -0.88 10.74 9.02
C GLU A 32 -0.46 9.38 8.46
N ALA A 33 -0.62 9.22 7.15
CA ALA A 33 -0.11 8.09 6.40
C ALA A 33 1.21 8.50 5.78
N ARG A 34 2.28 7.80 6.11
CA ARG A 34 3.64 8.08 5.63
C ARG A 34 4.03 7.07 4.56
N VAL A 35 4.48 7.53 3.40
CA VAL A 35 5.05 6.61 2.39
C VAL A 35 6.36 6.03 2.92
N VAL A 36 6.45 4.71 3.04
CA VAL A 36 7.66 3.98 3.47
C VAL A 36 8.32 3.20 2.36
N PHE A 37 7.60 2.98 1.27
CA PHE A 37 8.09 2.35 0.06
C PHE A 37 7.31 2.90 -1.12
N ASN A 38 8.00 3.19 -2.22
CA ASN A 38 7.39 3.48 -3.50
C ASN A 38 8.34 3.00 -4.58
N HIS A 39 7.89 2.05 -5.37
CA HIS A 39 8.65 1.50 -6.48
C HIS A 39 7.76 1.41 -7.71
N LEU A 40 8.28 1.92 -8.82
CA LEU A 40 7.64 1.86 -10.13
C LEU A 40 8.24 0.68 -10.89
N ASP A 41 7.43 0.08 -11.75
CA ASP A 41 7.84 -0.99 -12.64
C ASP A 41 7.70 -0.59 -14.11
N GLY A 42 8.19 -1.46 -15.00
CA GLY A 42 7.90 -1.37 -16.42
C GLY A 42 6.40 -1.42 -16.72
N ILE A 43 6.04 -1.02 -17.93
CA ILE A 43 4.71 -1.27 -18.48
C ILE A 43 4.90 -2.17 -19.71
N GLY A 44 4.08 -3.20 -19.81
CA GLY A 44 4.08 -4.19 -20.87
C GLY A 44 5.16 -5.25 -20.70
N ASP A 45 5.66 -5.48 -19.49
CA ASP A 45 6.69 -6.46 -19.17
C ASP A 45 6.20 -7.76 -18.53
N ASP A 46 4.89 -8.01 -18.49
CA ASP A 46 4.27 -9.22 -17.94
C ASP A 46 4.43 -10.51 -18.78
N TYR A 47 5.60 -10.64 -19.41
CA TYR A 47 6.06 -11.73 -20.26
C TYR A 47 7.11 -12.63 -19.59
N GLY A 48 7.26 -12.55 -18.26
CA GLY A 48 8.22 -13.30 -17.46
C GLY A 48 9.65 -13.14 -17.99
N PRO A 49 10.36 -14.24 -18.35
CA PRO A 49 11.72 -14.19 -18.90
C PRO A 49 11.81 -13.65 -20.35
N GLY A 50 10.81 -12.90 -20.83
CA GLY A 50 10.81 -12.29 -22.16
C GLY A 50 10.22 -13.13 -23.28
N ASN A 51 9.70 -14.32 -22.97
CA ASN A 51 9.22 -15.28 -23.97
C ASN A 51 7.99 -16.06 -23.52
N TYR A 52 7.27 -15.53 -22.54
CA TYR A 52 5.97 -16.06 -22.15
C TYR A 52 4.86 -15.36 -22.90
N TYR A 53 3.84 -16.13 -23.25
CA TYR A 53 2.67 -15.67 -23.97
C TYR A 53 1.42 -16.19 -23.28
N TYR A 54 0.38 -15.37 -23.32
CA TYR A 54 -0.88 -15.71 -22.70
C TYR A 54 -1.54 -16.95 -23.28
N PRO A 55 -2.38 -17.64 -22.49
CA PRO A 55 -3.20 -18.73 -22.98
C PRO A 55 -4.18 -18.25 -24.07
N ARG A 56 -4.65 -19.19 -24.90
CA ARG A 56 -5.60 -18.91 -26.00
C ARG A 56 -7.03 -18.69 -25.54
N ASN A 57 -7.39 -19.00 -24.30
CA ASN A 57 -8.73 -18.69 -23.83
C ASN A 57 -8.99 -17.19 -23.90
N HIS A 58 -10.18 -16.81 -24.39
CA HIS A 58 -10.61 -15.42 -24.62
C HIS A 58 -10.49 -14.49 -23.39
N ILE A 59 -10.51 -15.02 -22.16
CA ILE A 59 -10.32 -14.21 -20.95
C ILE A 59 -8.88 -13.70 -20.81
N PHE A 60 -7.92 -14.33 -21.50
CA PHE A 60 -6.53 -13.90 -21.57
C PHE A 60 -6.19 -13.36 -22.95
N GLN A 61 -6.57 -14.10 -24.00
CA GLN A 61 -6.17 -13.80 -25.37
C GLN A 61 -6.54 -12.38 -25.77
N ASN A 62 -5.57 -11.67 -26.36
CA ASN A 62 -5.72 -10.28 -26.83
C ASN A 62 -6.09 -9.25 -25.75
N GLN A 63 -6.04 -9.61 -24.46
CA GLN A 63 -6.27 -8.65 -23.40
C GLN A 63 -5.05 -7.75 -23.17
N GLY A 64 -3.86 -8.36 -23.07
CA GLY A 64 -2.61 -7.67 -22.71
C GLY A 64 -2.61 -7.10 -21.28
N ASN A 65 -1.44 -7.09 -20.64
CA ASN A 65 -1.16 -6.39 -19.38
C ASN A 65 -2.07 -6.80 -18.19
N LEU A 66 -2.56 -8.04 -18.20
CA LEU A 66 -3.39 -8.64 -17.15
C LEU A 66 -2.61 -8.96 -15.88
N PHE A 67 -1.27 -9.06 -15.96
CA PHE A 67 -0.39 -9.38 -14.83
C PHE A 67 0.69 -8.32 -14.60
N ASP A 68 0.57 -7.19 -15.30
CA ASP A 68 1.50 -6.06 -15.38
C ASP A 68 1.26 -5.06 -14.23
N LEU A 69 2.18 -5.07 -13.27
CA LEU A 69 2.17 -4.25 -12.07
C LEU A 69 2.96 -2.97 -12.30
N LYS A 70 2.29 -1.82 -12.46
CA LYS A 70 2.96 -0.53 -12.67
C LYS A 70 3.72 -0.02 -11.44
N SER A 71 3.21 -0.31 -10.25
CA SER A 71 3.82 0.18 -9.01
C SER A 71 3.37 -0.57 -7.77
N LEU A 72 4.24 -0.55 -6.77
CA LEU A 72 3.89 -0.82 -5.38
C LEU A 72 4.25 0.37 -4.50
N THR A 73 3.25 0.90 -3.81
CA THR A 73 3.43 1.86 -2.72
C THR A 73 3.04 1.23 -1.39
N ILE A 74 3.86 1.41 -0.35
CA ILE A 74 3.50 1.02 1.02
C ILE A 74 3.36 2.28 1.87
N LEU A 75 2.18 2.47 2.41
CA LEU A 75 1.86 3.53 3.37
C LEU A 75 1.91 2.96 4.79
N GLU A 76 2.67 3.61 5.66
CA GLU A 76 2.66 3.37 7.09
C GLU A 76 1.62 4.27 7.77
N LYS A 77 0.65 3.67 8.45
CA LYS A 77 -0.27 4.37 9.36
C LYS A 77 0.08 4.01 10.79
N GLU A 78 -0.66 4.53 11.76
CA GLU A 78 -0.41 4.27 13.19
C GLU A 78 -0.36 2.76 13.52
N LYS A 79 -1.40 1.99 13.11
CA LYS A 79 -1.59 0.57 13.51
C LYS A 79 -1.47 -0.44 12.37
N GLU A 80 -1.36 0.02 11.14
CA GLU A 80 -1.33 -0.84 9.94
C GLU A 80 -0.35 -0.33 8.88
N TYR A 81 0.04 -1.22 7.98
CA TYR A 81 0.60 -0.87 6.67
C TYR A 81 -0.47 -1.08 5.61
N GLN A 82 -0.56 -0.16 4.66
CA GLN A 82 -1.40 -0.28 3.47
C GLN A 82 -0.52 -0.45 2.23
N PHE A 83 -0.62 -1.61 1.59
CA PHE A 83 0.03 -1.92 0.33
C PHE A 83 -0.92 -1.52 -0.80
N CYS A 84 -0.44 -0.68 -1.70
CA CYS A 84 -1.17 -0.18 -2.86
C CYS A 84 -0.47 -0.73 -4.11
N PHE A 85 -1.10 -1.69 -4.78
CA PHE A 85 -0.65 -2.25 -6.05
C PHE A 85 -1.43 -1.58 -7.17
N ASP A 86 -0.75 -0.92 -8.10
CA ASP A 86 -1.39 -0.34 -9.28
C ASP A 86 -1.06 -1.16 -10.50
N PHE A 87 -2.05 -1.86 -11.06
CA PHE A 87 -1.88 -2.63 -12.29
C PHE A 87 -2.24 -1.81 -13.51
N VAL A 88 -1.73 -2.21 -14.69
CA VAL A 88 -2.22 -1.68 -15.96
C VAL A 88 -3.68 -2.06 -16.17
N LYS A 89 -4.02 -3.34 -15.95
CA LYS A 89 -5.37 -3.88 -16.11
C LYS A 89 -5.69 -4.95 -15.07
N LEU A 90 -6.82 -4.81 -14.39
CA LEU A 90 -7.41 -5.87 -13.56
C LEU A 90 -8.78 -6.26 -14.10
N THR A 91 -8.96 -7.55 -14.35
CA THR A 91 -10.24 -8.14 -14.78
C THR A 91 -10.75 -9.16 -13.78
N ASP A 92 -12.04 -9.42 -13.84
CA ASP A 92 -12.71 -10.38 -12.98
C ASP A 92 -13.64 -11.33 -13.74
N PRO A 93 -13.11 -12.15 -14.68
CA PRO A 93 -13.94 -13.08 -15.44
C PRO A 93 -14.62 -14.17 -14.59
N TRP A 94 -14.20 -14.38 -13.35
CA TRP A 94 -14.71 -15.43 -12.47
C TRP A 94 -15.52 -14.92 -11.28
N GLY A 95 -15.79 -13.61 -11.20
CA GLY A 95 -16.60 -13.02 -10.14
C GLY A 95 -16.01 -13.24 -8.74
N ALA A 96 -14.71 -13.05 -8.60
CA ALA A 96 -13.99 -13.31 -7.37
C ALA A 96 -14.37 -12.32 -6.27
N LYS A 97 -14.20 -12.74 -5.01
CA LYS A 97 -14.61 -11.98 -3.81
C LYS A 97 -14.08 -10.53 -3.80
N TYR A 98 -12.87 -10.31 -4.27
CA TYR A 98 -12.19 -9.00 -4.23
C TYR A 98 -12.23 -8.24 -5.56
N GLY A 99 -13.03 -8.69 -6.53
CA GLY A 99 -13.28 -7.97 -7.79
C GLY A 99 -12.14 -8.04 -8.81
N PHE A 100 -11.20 -8.98 -8.65
CA PHE A 100 -10.19 -9.35 -9.64
C PHE A 100 -9.94 -10.86 -9.54
N SER A 101 -9.59 -11.50 -10.65
CA SER A 101 -9.54 -12.97 -10.71
C SER A 101 -8.20 -13.55 -11.13
N LEU A 102 -7.45 -12.84 -11.98
CA LEU A 102 -6.34 -13.45 -12.74
C LEU A 102 -4.98 -13.35 -12.06
N PRO A 103 -4.56 -12.21 -11.47
CA PRO A 103 -3.27 -12.14 -10.77
C PRO A 103 -3.21 -12.98 -9.50
N LEU A 104 -2.07 -13.65 -9.30
CA LEU A 104 -1.61 -14.16 -8.02
C LEU A 104 -0.42 -13.31 -7.58
N ILE A 105 -0.52 -12.62 -6.45
CA ILE A 105 0.56 -11.76 -5.95
C ILE A 105 1.22 -12.43 -4.75
N GLU A 106 2.54 -12.55 -4.77
CA GLU A 106 3.36 -13.09 -3.71
C GLU A 106 4.36 -12.04 -3.23
N ILE A 107 4.44 -11.85 -1.91
CA ILE A 107 5.34 -10.89 -1.28
C ILE A 107 6.09 -11.57 -0.16
N TYR A 108 7.41 -11.56 -0.26
CA TYR A 108 8.29 -12.02 0.79
C TYR A 108 8.93 -10.81 1.46
N LEU A 109 8.89 -10.77 2.79
CA LEU A 109 9.46 -9.72 3.61
C LEU A 109 10.54 -10.32 4.51
N ASP A 110 11.70 -9.68 4.51
CA ASP A 110 12.80 -9.91 5.43
C ASP A 110 12.93 -8.65 6.30
N ASN A 111 12.37 -8.70 7.51
CA ASN A 111 12.31 -7.58 8.45
C ASN A 111 12.74 -7.95 9.88
N GLN A 112 13.35 -9.11 10.07
CA GLN A 112 13.92 -9.56 11.35
C GLN A 112 15.07 -10.55 11.10
N ALA A 113 15.90 -10.76 12.12
CA ALA A 113 17.13 -11.54 11.99
C ALA A 113 16.92 -13.04 11.66
N LYS A 114 15.76 -13.62 11.98
CA LYS A 114 15.44 -15.02 11.69
C LYS A 114 14.46 -15.11 10.53
N GLY A 115 14.78 -15.97 9.56
CA GLY A 115 13.97 -16.21 8.38
C GLY A 115 14.40 -17.46 7.62
N SER A 116 13.90 -17.59 6.39
CA SER A 116 14.21 -18.67 5.46
C SER A 116 14.67 -18.07 4.13
N ASN A 117 15.69 -18.67 3.51
CA ASN A 117 16.06 -18.39 2.12
C ASN A 117 15.34 -19.34 1.13
N LYS A 118 14.56 -20.31 1.62
CA LYS A 118 13.78 -21.21 0.77
C LYS A 118 12.37 -20.69 0.58
N LEU A 119 11.83 -20.80 -0.63
CA LEU A 119 10.41 -20.55 -0.90
C LEU A 119 9.50 -21.34 0.06
N PHE A 120 8.34 -20.76 0.40
CA PHE A 120 7.34 -21.44 1.22
C PHE A 120 6.82 -22.68 0.49
N HIS A 121 6.45 -22.52 -0.78
CA HIS A 121 6.19 -23.59 -1.75
C HIS A 121 6.92 -23.30 -3.05
N LYS A 122 7.25 -24.33 -3.84
CA LYS A 122 8.03 -24.17 -5.08
C LYS A 122 7.18 -23.71 -6.28
N GLY A 123 6.04 -23.05 -6.05
CA GLY A 123 5.09 -22.64 -7.10
C GLY A 123 5.70 -21.66 -8.09
N ALA A 124 6.28 -20.58 -7.58
CA ALA A 124 6.93 -19.53 -8.37
C ALA A 124 8.16 -20.04 -9.14
N ASN A 125 8.82 -21.09 -8.64
CA ASN A 125 9.98 -21.74 -9.22
C ASN A 125 11.17 -20.77 -9.46
N ILE A 126 11.51 -20.02 -8.43
CA ILE A 126 12.63 -19.08 -8.37
C ILE A 126 13.52 -19.38 -7.15
N SER A 127 14.66 -18.73 -7.06
CA SER A 127 15.50 -18.68 -5.86
C SER A 127 15.65 -17.24 -5.38
N PHE A 128 15.93 -17.04 -4.10
CA PHE A 128 16.20 -15.70 -3.55
C PHE A 128 17.71 -15.44 -3.52
N SER A 129 18.11 -14.17 -3.61
CA SER A 129 19.49 -13.76 -3.32
C SER A 129 19.98 -14.28 -1.97
N GLN A 130 21.27 -14.62 -1.91
CA GLN A 130 21.88 -15.35 -0.79
C GLN A 130 21.70 -14.67 0.58
N ASP A 131 21.61 -13.34 0.61
CA ASP A 131 21.47 -12.54 1.83
C ASP A 131 20.00 -12.16 2.15
N PHE A 132 19.02 -12.76 1.48
CA PHE A 132 17.60 -12.56 1.74
C PHE A 132 17.00 -13.72 2.52
N TYR A 133 16.50 -13.44 3.73
CA TYR A 133 15.95 -14.43 4.64
C TYR A 133 14.55 -14.00 5.08
N TRP A 134 13.56 -14.30 4.24
CA TRP A 134 12.19 -13.86 4.51
C TRP A 134 11.63 -14.51 5.78
N ASN A 135 10.75 -13.77 6.43
CA ASN A 135 10.11 -14.20 7.67
C ASN A 135 8.61 -13.89 7.71
N LYS A 136 8.13 -13.06 6.78
CA LYS A 136 6.70 -12.96 6.43
C LYS A 136 6.54 -13.23 4.95
N PHE A 137 5.53 -14.01 4.62
CA PHE A 137 5.12 -14.29 3.26
C PHE A 137 3.64 -13.97 3.11
N ILE A 138 3.29 -13.06 2.21
CA ILE A 138 1.92 -12.65 1.93
C ILE A 138 1.57 -13.17 0.54
N LYS A 139 0.47 -13.92 0.43
CA LYS A 139 -0.04 -14.46 -0.83
C LYS A 139 -1.46 -13.97 -1.04
N ILE A 140 -1.73 -13.39 -2.21
CA ILE A 140 -2.96 -12.64 -2.50
C ILE A 140 -3.55 -13.19 -3.80
N SER A 141 -4.84 -13.51 -3.75
CA SER A 141 -5.66 -13.83 -4.92
C SER A 141 -6.97 -13.04 -4.87
N GLY A 142 -7.79 -13.20 -5.92
CA GLY A 142 -9.15 -12.68 -5.97
C GLY A 142 -10.09 -13.18 -4.87
N TRP A 143 -9.76 -14.28 -4.20
CA TRP A 143 -10.63 -14.95 -3.22
C TRP A 143 -10.14 -14.81 -1.79
N TRP A 144 -8.83 -14.77 -1.60
CA TRP A 144 -8.22 -14.85 -0.28
C TRP A 144 -6.91 -14.06 -0.22
N VAL A 145 -6.58 -13.67 1.00
CA VAL A 145 -5.25 -13.18 1.37
C VAL A 145 -4.78 -14.08 2.50
N ARG A 146 -3.56 -14.59 2.37
CA ARG A 146 -2.94 -15.48 3.34
C ARG A 146 -1.59 -14.90 3.74
N VAL A 147 -1.25 -15.02 5.02
CA VAL A 147 0.03 -14.58 5.56
C VAL A 147 0.66 -15.73 6.34
N PHE A 148 1.92 -15.97 6.07
CA PHE A 148 2.69 -17.09 6.60
C PHE A 148 4.03 -16.60 7.17
N ASN A 149 4.62 -17.44 8.00
CA ASN A 149 6.01 -17.38 8.41
C ASN A 149 6.69 -18.72 8.03
N PRO A 150 8.03 -18.84 8.16
CA PRO A 150 8.73 -20.09 7.83
C PRO A 150 8.24 -21.33 8.58
N ASP A 151 7.73 -21.14 9.81
CA ASP A 151 7.24 -22.22 10.67
C ASP A 151 5.77 -22.60 10.42
N SER A 152 5.08 -21.87 9.54
CA SER A 152 3.69 -22.14 9.20
C SER A 152 3.57 -23.50 8.54
N LYS A 153 2.55 -24.28 8.93
CA LYS A 153 2.23 -25.53 8.23
C LYS A 153 1.92 -25.22 6.77
N LYS A 154 2.61 -25.88 5.87
CA LYS A 154 2.40 -25.80 4.44
C LYS A 154 1.02 -26.34 4.09
N GLU A 155 0.26 -25.61 3.28
CA GLU A 155 -1.07 -26.05 2.85
C GLU A 155 -0.93 -27.26 1.93
N ASN A 156 -1.81 -28.25 2.11
CA ASN A 156 -1.80 -29.45 1.29
C ASN A 156 -2.72 -29.21 0.07
N ILE A 157 -2.13 -29.16 -1.12
CA ILE A 157 -2.76 -28.73 -2.38
C ILE A 157 -3.88 -29.70 -2.86
N LEU A 158 -3.96 -30.89 -2.25
CA LEU A 158 -4.81 -32.00 -2.72
C LEU A 158 -6.18 -32.09 -2.06
N ASN A 159 -6.51 -31.25 -1.07
CA ASN A 159 -7.79 -31.35 -0.39
C ASN A 159 -8.87 -30.55 -1.16
N ILE A 160 -9.34 -31.11 -2.28
CA ILE A 160 -10.41 -30.57 -3.13
C ILE A 160 -11.72 -30.37 -2.34
N ASN A 161 -11.88 -31.12 -1.25
CA ASN A 161 -13.03 -31.01 -0.33
C ASN A 161 -12.86 -29.91 0.73
N ASP A 162 -11.66 -29.35 0.90
CA ASP A 162 -11.44 -28.10 1.64
C ASP A 162 -11.60 -26.87 0.71
N LEU A 163 -12.75 -26.80 0.04
CA LEU A 163 -13.45 -25.51 -0.12
C LEU A 163 -13.86 -24.92 1.24
N SER A 164 -13.52 -25.60 2.35
CA SER A 164 -13.71 -25.14 3.70
C SER A 164 -12.95 -23.83 3.93
N PHE A 165 -13.73 -22.86 4.34
CA PHE A 165 -13.34 -21.56 4.84
C PHE A 165 -12.51 -21.64 6.15
N ALA A 166 -11.98 -22.82 6.50
CA ALA A 166 -11.14 -23.07 7.66
C ALA A 166 -9.69 -22.72 7.31
N ASN A 167 -9.44 -21.42 7.23
CA ASN A 167 -8.17 -20.81 6.89
C ASN A 167 -7.26 -20.83 8.14
N PRO A 168 -6.17 -21.63 8.21
CA PRO A 168 -5.33 -21.71 9.41
C PRO A 168 -4.58 -20.42 9.75
N ASN A 169 -4.73 -19.33 8.97
CA ASN A 169 -4.10 -18.03 9.21
C ASN A 169 -5.01 -16.85 8.82
N LYS A 170 -6.31 -16.92 9.12
CA LYS A 170 -7.22 -15.79 8.87
C LYS A 170 -6.81 -14.61 9.75
N ILE A 171 -6.12 -13.62 9.17
CA ILE A 171 -5.86 -12.35 9.87
C ILE A 171 -7.20 -11.67 10.12
N GLU A 172 -7.57 -11.55 11.39
CA GLU A 172 -8.83 -10.92 11.82
C GLU A 172 -8.93 -9.45 11.37
N ASN A 173 -7.80 -8.77 11.24
CA ASN A 173 -7.69 -7.35 10.89
C ASN A 173 -7.00 -7.12 9.54
N MET A 174 -7.47 -7.83 8.50
CA MET A 174 -7.06 -7.60 7.11
C MET A 174 -8.22 -7.05 6.31
N ASN A 175 -7.95 -6.02 5.50
CA ASN A 175 -8.91 -5.47 4.57
C ASN A 175 -8.27 -5.33 3.19
N LEU A 176 -8.94 -5.88 2.17
CA LEU A 176 -8.52 -5.75 0.79
C LEU A 176 -9.66 -5.12 -0.01
N ILE A 177 -9.35 -4.01 -0.69
CA ILE A 177 -10.30 -3.27 -1.52
C ILE A 177 -9.68 -3.05 -2.89
N LYS A 178 -10.44 -3.31 -3.96
CA LYS A 178 -10.09 -2.90 -5.32
C LYS A 178 -10.78 -1.58 -5.67
N LYS A 179 -10.06 -0.65 -6.31
CA LYS A 179 -10.63 0.53 -6.97
C LYS A 179 -10.01 0.68 -8.35
N GLY A 180 -10.81 0.61 -9.41
CA GLY A 180 -10.28 0.58 -10.78
C GLY A 180 -9.31 -0.60 -10.96
N ASN A 181 -8.09 -0.30 -11.39
CA ASN A 181 -6.99 -1.27 -11.54
C ASN A 181 -6.01 -1.28 -10.36
N SER A 182 -6.42 -0.73 -9.21
CA SER A 182 -5.60 -0.67 -8.00
C SER A 182 -6.15 -1.57 -6.90
N ILE A 183 -5.26 -2.26 -6.19
CA ILE A 183 -5.55 -3.11 -5.03
C ILE A 183 -4.95 -2.46 -3.79
N TYR A 184 -5.77 -2.26 -2.76
CA TYR A 184 -5.38 -1.70 -1.48
C TYR A 184 -5.52 -2.77 -0.40
N LEU A 185 -4.40 -3.27 0.12
CA LEU A 185 -4.35 -4.26 1.19
C LEU A 185 -3.85 -3.61 2.49
N SER A 186 -4.71 -3.52 3.49
CA SER A 186 -4.35 -3.11 4.86
C SER A 186 -4.03 -4.34 5.71
N LEU A 187 -2.87 -4.33 6.35
CA LEU A 187 -2.40 -5.36 7.28
C LEU A 187 -1.88 -4.73 8.57
N ALA A 188 -2.27 -5.28 9.72
CA ALA A 188 -1.88 -4.72 11.01
C ALA A 188 -0.38 -4.88 11.27
N LYS A 189 0.23 -3.86 11.90
CA LYS A 189 1.66 -3.89 12.26
C LYS A 189 2.00 -5.01 13.23
N LYS A 190 1.06 -5.41 14.09
CA LYS A 190 1.23 -6.54 15.00
C LYS A 190 1.51 -7.86 14.26
N ASP A 191 0.97 -8.01 13.04
CA ASP A 191 1.07 -9.25 12.27
C ASP A 191 2.32 -9.24 11.38
N LEU A 192 2.72 -8.07 10.88
CA LEU A 192 3.89 -7.91 10.00
C LEU A 192 5.20 -7.61 10.74
N GLY A 193 5.15 -6.93 11.89
CA GLY A 193 6.31 -6.28 12.47
C GLY A 193 6.66 -4.97 11.77
N SER A 194 7.74 -4.30 12.21
CA SER A 194 8.22 -3.06 11.59
C SER A 194 8.80 -3.33 10.20
N LEU A 195 8.49 -2.48 9.22
CA LEU A 195 9.11 -2.52 7.88
C LEU A 195 10.31 -1.57 7.73
N LYS A 196 10.77 -0.96 8.82
CA LYS A 196 11.94 -0.07 8.77
C LYS A 196 13.19 -0.87 8.40
N ASN A 197 13.87 -0.46 7.33
CA ASN A 197 15.08 -1.10 6.83
C ASN A 197 14.88 -2.57 6.43
N SER A 198 13.66 -2.98 6.08
CA SER A 198 13.38 -4.33 5.61
C SER A 198 13.74 -4.52 4.14
N LYS A 199 13.80 -5.77 3.70
CA LYS A 199 13.90 -6.16 2.30
C LYS A 199 12.56 -6.75 1.85
N ILE A 200 12.20 -6.54 0.58
CA ILE A 200 10.96 -7.04 -0.01
C ILE A 200 11.24 -7.66 -1.38
N VAL A 201 10.64 -8.81 -1.65
CA VAL A 201 10.54 -9.42 -2.98
C VAL A 201 9.06 -9.47 -3.35
N VAL A 202 8.72 -9.02 -4.55
CA VAL A 202 7.34 -9.00 -5.07
C VAL A 202 7.30 -9.80 -6.36
N LEU A 203 6.40 -10.76 -6.42
CA LEU A 203 6.19 -11.63 -7.57
C LEU A 203 4.72 -11.58 -7.97
N VAL A 204 4.47 -11.54 -9.28
CA VAL A 204 3.13 -11.66 -9.85
C VAL A 204 3.11 -12.85 -10.79
N GLY A 205 2.22 -13.79 -10.49
CA GLY A 205 1.92 -14.94 -11.31
C GLY A 205 0.51 -14.89 -11.87
N SER A 206 0.23 -15.90 -12.67
CA SER A 206 -1.10 -16.15 -13.21
C SER A 206 -1.83 -17.13 -12.29
N PHE A 207 -2.89 -16.69 -11.60
CA PHE A 207 -3.64 -17.50 -10.64
C PHE A 207 -4.39 -18.64 -11.32
N ASP A 208 -4.22 -19.86 -10.82
CA ASP A 208 -4.94 -21.06 -11.22
C ASP A 208 -5.21 -21.91 -9.97
N PRO A 209 -6.46 -22.09 -9.53
CA PRO A 209 -6.77 -22.85 -8.32
C PRO A 209 -6.36 -24.32 -8.39
N PHE A 210 -6.15 -24.87 -9.60
CA PHE A 210 -5.70 -26.24 -9.82
C PHE A 210 -4.20 -26.33 -10.11
N GLY A 211 -3.55 -25.18 -10.25
CA GLY A 211 -2.12 -25.07 -10.46
C GLY A 211 -1.34 -25.49 -9.21
N TYR A 212 -0.15 -26.05 -9.41
CA TYR A 212 0.74 -26.32 -8.29
C TYR A 212 1.08 -25.02 -7.57
N ASP A 213 0.72 -24.96 -6.29
CA ASP A 213 0.80 -23.77 -5.44
C ASP A 213 0.09 -22.55 -6.06
N HIS A 214 -1.03 -22.81 -6.74
CA HIS A 214 -1.92 -21.83 -7.35
C HIS A 214 -1.36 -21.07 -8.57
N PHE A 215 -0.21 -21.49 -9.09
CA PHE A 215 0.35 -20.94 -10.33
C PHE A 215 -0.15 -21.72 -11.54
N ARG A 216 -0.64 -20.98 -12.54
CA ARG A 216 -0.93 -21.53 -13.87
C ARG A 216 0.30 -22.22 -14.43
N SER A 217 0.08 -23.42 -14.95
CA SER A 217 1.16 -24.21 -15.53
C SER A 217 1.69 -23.58 -16.83
N LEU A 218 2.95 -23.89 -17.15
CA LEU A 218 3.56 -23.53 -18.43
C LEU A 218 3.36 -24.67 -19.45
N SER A 219 3.49 -24.34 -20.73
CA SER A 219 3.45 -25.27 -21.86
C SER A 219 4.46 -24.88 -22.94
N LYS A 220 5.05 -25.86 -23.63
CA LYS A 220 5.89 -25.66 -24.83
C LYS A 220 5.07 -25.44 -26.10
N ASN A 221 3.76 -25.63 -26.02
CA ASN A 221 2.82 -25.39 -27.11
C ASN A 221 1.79 -24.35 -26.67
N LYS A 222 1.25 -23.59 -27.64
CA LYS A 222 0.13 -22.69 -27.37
C LYS A 222 -1.06 -23.52 -26.88
N ASP A 223 -1.49 -23.25 -25.66
CA ASP A 223 -2.53 -23.99 -24.94
C ASP A 223 -3.72 -23.07 -24.63
N TYR A 224 -4.88 -23.64 -24.31
CA TYR A 224 -6.07 -22.86 -23.98
C TYR A 224 -5.99 -22.25 -22.58
N TRP A 225 -5.37 -22.94 -21.61
CA TRP A 225 -5.32 -22.54 -20.21
C TRP A 225 -3.92 -22.38 -19.64
N LYS A 226 -2.88 -22.90 -20.30
CA LYS A 226 -1.48 -22.80 -19.85
C LYS A 226 -0.76 -21.63 -20.49
N ILE A 227 0.18 -21.03 -19.74
CA ILE A 227 1.09 -20.01 -20.28
C ILE A 227 2.00 -20.68 -21.31
N TYR A 228 2.06 -20.14 -22.52
CA TYR A 228 2.96 -20.64 -23.54
C TYR A 228 4.36 -20.08 -23.30
N SER A 229 5.34 -20.97 -23.12
CA SER A 229 6.75 -20.63 -22.99
C SER A 229 7.49 -21.03 -24.27
N LYS A 230 8.03 -20.03 -24.98
CA LYS A 230 8.96 -20.23 -26.10
C LYS A 230 10.41 -20.43 -25.61
N ASN A 231 10.63 -20.49 -24.30
CA ASN A 231 11.96 -20.70 -23.73
C ASN A 231 12.52 -22.09 -24.09
N GLN A 232 13.84 -22.25 -24.09
CA GLN A 232 14.49 -23.55 -24.17
C GLN A 232 14.45 -24.28 -22.82
N THR A 233 14.49 -23.55 -21.70
CA THR A 233 14.39 -24.09 -20.32
C THR A 233 13.24 -25.07 -20.17
N LYS A 234 13.47 -26.22 -19.52
CA LYS A 234 12.42 -27.21 -19.24
C LYS A 234 11.32 -26.57 -18.38
N ILE A 235 10.06 -26.97 -18.60
CA ILE A 235 8.89 -26.36 -17.95
C ILE A 235 8.97 -26.44 -16.42
N ASP A 236 9.45 -27.56 -15.91
CA ASP A 236 9.60 -27.83 -14.48
C ASP A 236 10.68 -27.00 -13.80
N GLN A 237 11.62 -26.45 -14.57
CA GLN A 237 12.73 -25.62 -14.08
C GLN A 237 12.56 -24.13 -14.40
N ALA A 238 11.60 -23.78 -15.26
CA ALA A 238 11.34 -22.40 -15.65
C ALA A 238 10.50 -21.66 -14.59
N PRO A 239 10.71 -20.35 -14.37
CA PRO A 239 9.92 -19.56 -13.41
C PRO A 239 8.45 -19.50 -13.84
N ARG A 240 7.50 -19.45 -12.90
CA ARG A 240 6.06 -19.31 -13.19
C ARG A 240 5.50 -17.93 -12.88
N VAL A 241 6.40 -16.98 -12.63
CA VAL A 241 6.08 -15.57 -12.51
C VAL A 241 6.00 -14.94 -13.89
N LEU A 242 5.05 -14.02 -14.06
CA LEU A 242 4.89 -13.21 -15.27
C LEU A 242 5.49 -11.83 -15.07
N ASP A 243 5.51 -11.33 -13.84
CA ASP A 243 6.02 -10.01 -13.52
C ASP A 243 6.65 -9.98 -12.11
N ILE A 244 7.66 -9.14 -11.91
CA ILE A 244 8.45 -8.98 -10.68
C ILE A 244 8.96 -7.55 -10.58
N LEU A 245 8.97 -6.99 -9.36
CA LEU A 245 9.63 -5.71 -9.15
C LEU A 245 11.15 -5.89 -9.07
N VAL A 246 11.88 -5.30 -10.02
CA VAL A 246 13.36 -5.33 -10.04
C VAL A 246 13.98 -3.99 -9.62
N PRO A 247 15.22 -3.98 -9.08
CA PRO A 247 15.98 -2.74 -8.87
C PRO A 247 16.09 -1.95 -10.18
N ARG A 248 16.05 -0.61 -10.12
CA ARG A 248 15.98 0.29 -11.30
C ARG A 248 17.04 0.06 -12.40
N ALA A 249 18.18 -0.55 -12.05
CA ALA A 249 19.27 -0.83 -13.00
C ALA A 249 19.23 -2.25 -13.59
N GLN A 250 18.25 -3.07 -13.20
CA GLN A 250 18.13 -4.45 -13.64
C GLN A 250 16.92 -4.61 -14.57
N SER A 251 17.01 -5.61 -15.45
CA SER A 251 15.91 -5.99 -16.34
C SER A 251 15.26 -7.27 -15.82
N GLN A 252 13.93 -7.26 -15.69
CA GLN A 252 13.12 -8.45 -15.42
C GLN A 252 13.49 -9.64 -16.31
N LYS A 253 13.64 -9.39 -17.62
CA LYS A 253 13.96 -10.42 -18.61
C LYS A 253 15.28 -11.14 -18.29
N GLU A 254 16.31 -10.39 -17.91
CA GLU A 254 17.61 -10.96 -17.58
C GLU A 254 17.59 -11.64 -16.21
N VAL A 255 16.89 -11.05 -15.23
CA VAL A 255 16.72 -11.64 -13.89
C VAL A 255 16.03 -12.99 -13.98
N LEU A 256 14.94 -13.12 -14.74
CA LEU A 256 14.15 -14.36 -14.83
C LEU A 256 14.72 -15.41 -15.79
N LYS A 257 15.88 -15.18 -16.40
CA LYS A 257 16.44 -16.06 -17.41
C LYS A 257 16.98 -17.36 -16.81
N GLY A 258 16.72 -18.48 -17.48
CA GLY A 258 17.33 -19.77 -17.15
C GLY A 258 16.48 -20.65 -16.23
N GLU A 259 17.16 -21.54 -15.51
CA GLU A 259 16.57 -22.51 -14.58
C GLU A 259 16.57 -21.92 -13.16
N MET A 260 15.41 -21.94 -12.48
CA MET A 260 15.22 -21.41 -11.12
C MET A 260 15.97 -20.09 -10.85
N PRO A 261 15.67 -19.03 -11.63
CA PRO A 261 16.41 -17.78 -11.57
C PRO A 261 16.45 -17.18 -10.17
N GLU A 262 17.55 -16.51 -9.85
CA GLU A 262 17.72 -15.76 -8.60
C GLU A 262 17.04 -14.39 -8.72
N VAL A 263 16.04 -14.12 -7.88
CA VAL A 263 15.34 -12.83 -7.87
C VAL A 263 15.94 -11.87 -6.83
N PRO A 264 16.16 -10.59 -7.19
CA PRO A 264 16.67 -9.58 -6.28
C PRO A 264 15.60 -9.14 -5.28
N TYR A 265 16.02 -8.56 -4.17
CA TYR A 265 15.14 -7.85 -3.25
C TYR A 265 15.26 -6.33 -3.42
N LEU A 266 14.23 -5.61 -3.01
CA LEU A 266 14.18 -4.17 -2.88
C LEU A 266 14.27 -3.78 -1.40
N ARG A 267 14.89 -2.64 -1.09
CA ARG A 267 14.96 -2.13 0.28
C ARG A 267 13.77 -1.22 0.59
N VAL A 268 13.10 -1.50 1.70
CA VAL A 268 12.10 -0.62 2.29
C VAL A 268 12.82 0.41 3.16
N SER A 269 13.22 1.51 2.53
CA SER A 269 13.69 2.69 3.22
C SER A 269 12.61 3.77 3.15
N ALA A 270 12.34 4.38 4.31
CA ALA A 270 11.67 5.66 4.35
C ALA A 270 12.37 6.62 3.37
N GLN A 271 11.79 6.88 2.20
CA GLN A 271 12.14 8.10 1.49
C GLN A 271 11.76 9.21 2.44
N VAL A 272 12.75 9.85 3.07
CA VAL A 272 12.51 11.00 3.94
C VAL A 272 12.15 12.15 3.00
N SER A 273 10.94 12.14 2.45
CA SER A 273 10.32 13.37 2.01
C SER A 273 10.12 14.17 3.28
N LYS A 274 11.01 15.14 3.53
CA LYS A 274 10.72 16.19 4.53
C LYS A 274 9.30 16.68 4.20
N PRO A 275 8.35 16.65 5.15
CA PRO A 275 7.00 17.15 4.88
C PRO A 275 7.15 18.56 4.31
N GLN A 276 6.57 18.78 3.13
CA GLN A 276 6.58 20.14 2.58
C GLN A 276 5.71 20.99 3.51
N PRO A 277 6.22 22.13 4.01
CA PRO A 277 5.46 22.99 4.89
C PRO A 277 4.17 23.41 4.19
N THR A 278 3.04 23.16 4.85
CA THR A 278 1.72 23.51 4.36
C THR A 278 1.47 25.01 4.53
N LEU A 279 0.47 25.56 3.84
CA LEU A 279 -0.03 26.93 4.09
C LEU A 279 -0.32 27.16 5.58
N VAL A 280 -0.79 26.13 6.30
CA VAL A 280 -1.05 26.20 7.74
C VAL A 280 0.26 26.38 8.52
N ASP A 281 1.32 25.66 8.16
CA ASP A 281 2.63 25.76 8.82
C ASP A 281 3.25 27.15 8.65
N TYR A 282 3.08 27.75 7.48
CA TYR A 282 3.51 29.13 7.21
C TYR A 282 2.66 30.18 7.96
N LEU A 283 1.35 29.92 8.12
CA LEU A 283 0.42 30.85 8.75
C LEU A 283 0.37 30.71 10.29
N MET A 284 0.81 29.58 10.85
CA MET A 284 0.75 29.31 12.29
C MET A 284 1.49 30.36 13.15
N PRO A 285 2.70 30.84 12.77
CA PRO A 285 3.38 31.90 13.51
C PRO A 285 2.64 33.25 13.44
N VAL A 286 2.10 33.59 12.26
CA VAL A 286 1.33 34.82 12.03
C VAL A 286 0.03 34.81 12.84
N ASN A 287 -0.63 33.65 12.93
CA ASN A 287 -1.85 33.49 13.72
C ASN A 287 -1.54 33.58 15.23
N LYS A 288 -0.45 32.97 15.71
CA LYS A 288 0.00 33.12 17.09
C LYS A 288 0.30 34.58 17.45
N LEU A 289 0.99 35.31 16.57
CA LEU A 289 1.28 36.73 16.77
C LEU A 289 -0.01 37.56 16.80
N SER A 290 -0.94 37.28 15.89
CA SER A 290 -2.25 37.93 15.85
C SER A 290 -3.05 37.73 17.15
N ILE A 291 -3.03 36.52 17.72
CA ILE A 291 -3.66 36.20 19.00
C ILE A 291 -2.98 36.94 20.17
N ILE A 292 -1.65 37.02 20.17
CA ILE A 292 -0.90 37.76 21.21
C ILE A 292 -1.24 39.26 21.16
N ILE A 293 -1.27 39.86 19.96
CA ILE A 293 -1.63 41.28 19.78
C ILE A 293 -3.05 41.54 20.27
N LEU A 294 -3.99 40.64 19.95
CA LEU A 294 -5.36 40.74 20.41
C LEU A 294 -5.47 40.67 21.95
N LEU A 295 -4.76 39.74 22.59
CA LEU A 295 -4.74 39.63 24.04
C LEU A 295 -4.19 40.91 24.69
N PHE A 296 -3.12 41.48 24.14
CA PHE A 296 -2.59 42.77 24.58
C PHE A 296 -3.63 43.90 24.44
N TYR A 297 -4.34 43.95 23.32
CA TYR A 297 -5.37 44.95 23.07
C TYR A 297 -6.54 44.83 24.06
N LEU A 298 -6.99 43.60 24.36
CA LEU A 298 -8.04 43.34 25.36
C LEU A 298 -7.61 43.75 26.77
N VAL A 299 -6.35 43.47 27.14
CA VAL A 299 -5.77 43.90 28.43
C VAL A 299 -5.69 45.43 28.50
N ALA A 300 -5.26 46.10 27.43
CA ALA A 300 -5.21 47.56 27.37
C ALA A 300 -6.60 48.18 27.53
N ILE A 301 -7.62 47.64 26.85
CA ILE A 301 -9.02 48.07 27.02
C ILE A 301 -9.48 47.87 28.46
N TYR A 302 -9.19 46.71 29.06
CA TYR A 302 -9.55 46.42 30.44
C TYR A 302 -8.94 47.44 31.40
N ILE A 303 -7.65 47.77 31.25
CA ILE A 303 -6.95 48.77 32.05
C ILE A 303 -7.59 50.16 31.87
N ILE A 304 -7.87 50.57 30.63
CA ILE A 304 -8.51 51.86 30.33
C ILE A 304 -9.89 51.94 30.98
N ILE A 305 -10.74 50.92 30.81
CA ILE A 305 -12.07 50.89 31.41
C ILE A 305 -11.98 50.92 32.93
N TYR A 306 -11.09 50.15 33.54
CA TYR A 306 -10.91 50.13 34.99
C TYR A 306 -10.46 51.49 35.53
N LYS A 307 -9.47 52.12 34.88
CA LYS A 307 -8.94 53.44 35.26
C LYS A 307 -9.99 54.55 35.13
N PHE A 308 -10.74 54.59 34.02
CA PHE A 308 -11.80 55.59 33.84
C PHE A 308 -13.00 55.38 34.77
N LYS A 309 -13.33 54.12 35.10
CA LYS A 309 -14.39 53.80 36.07
C LYS A 309 -13.97 54.14 37.50
N TYR A 310 -12.68 54.14 37.81
CA TYR A 310 -12.11 54.59 39.08
C TYR A 310 -12.14 56.12 39.21
N GLU A 311 -11.77 56.87 38.16
CA GLU A 311 -11.82 58.33 38.19
C GLU A 311 -13.24 58.90 38.31
N ASN A 312 -14.25 58.25 37.71
CA ASN A 312 -15.65 58.66 37.90
C ASN A 312 -16.21 58.30 39.28
N LYS A 313 -15.57 57.41 40.04
CA LYS A 313 -15.99 57.06 41.40
C LYS A 313 -15.46 58.04 42.46
N ASN A 314 -14.40 58.79 42.13
CA ASN A 314 -13.77 59.79 43.01
C ASN A 314 -14.24 61.24 42.70
N LYS A 315 -15.27 61.42 41.87
CA LYS A 315 -15.83 62.72 41.48
C LYS A 315 -17.26 62.98 42.00
N ASN A 316 -17.75 62.15 42.92
CA ASN A 316 -19.01 62.40 43.66
C ASN A 316 -18.72 62.87 45.07
#